data_AF-A0A6N4XA86-F1
#
_entry.id   AF-A0A6N4XA86-F1
#
_cell.length_a   1.000
_cell.length_b   1.000
_cell.length_c   1.000
_cell.angle_alpha   90.00
_cell.angle_beta   90.00
_cell.angle_gamma   90.00
#
_symmetry.space_group_name_H-M   'P 1'
#
loop_
_entity.id
_entity.type
_entity.pdbx_description
1 polymer ?
#
loop_
_entity_poly.entity_id
_entity_poly.type
_entity_poly.pdbx_seq_one_letter_code
_entity_poly.pdbx_strand_id
1 'polypeptide(L)'
;MDQQKLPNATAVLILGIVSIVGCCCYGIPGVVAGIIALVLYKKDNELYKQNPSMYSNYSNLSTGRILGIIGIVISVLYIAYLIFALSFIGWDAMKDPQLMQERIKELTGK
;
A
#
# COMPACT_ATOMS: atom_id res chain seq x y z
N MET A 1 -9.05 34.61 13.34
CA MET A 1 -9.12 34.11 11.95
C MET A 1 -9.33 32.61 12.04
N ASP A 2 -10.46 32.11 11.54
CA ASP A 2 -10.75 30.67 11.54
C ASP A 2 -9.80 29.96 10.58
N GLN A 3 -8.91 29.12 11.11
CA GLN A 3 -8.02 28.31 10.29
C GLN A 3 -8.82 27.22 9.57
N GLN A 4 -8.89 27.30 8.25
CA GLN A 4 -9.62 26.36 7.42
C GLN A 4 -8.87 25.03 7.33
N LYS A 5 -9.59 23.91 7.33
CA LYS A 5 -8.96 22.60 7.19
C LYS A 5 -8.48 22.41 5.75
N LEU A 6 -7.30 21.83 5.57
CA LEU A 6 -6.82 21.43 4.25
C LEU A 6 -7.81 20.43 3.62
N PRO A 7 -8.31 20.68 2.40
CA PRO A 7 -9.38 19.89 1.80
C PRO A 7 -8.94 18.45 1.50
N ASN A 8 -7.66 18.20 1.18
CA ASN A 8 -7.18 16.86 0.87
C ASN A 8 -6.48 16.17 2.06
N ALA A 9 -6.29 16.82 3.21
CA ALA A 9 -5.61 16.21 4.36
C ALA A 9 -6.32 14.93 4.86
N THR A 10 -7.65 14.94 4.93
CA THR A 10 -8.43 13.75 5.30
C THR A 10 -8.42 12.70 4.19
N ALA A 11 -8.50 13.13 2.93
CA ALA A 11 -8.47 12.22 1.78
C ALA A 11 -7.12 11.48 1.67
N VAL A 12 -6.00 12.17 1.87
CA VAL A 12 -4.64 11.58 1.89
C VAL A 12 -4.50 10.57 3.03
N LEU A 13 -5.04 10.88 4.21
CA LEU A 13 -5.01 9.98 5.35
C LEU A 13 -5.80 8.68 5.09
N ILE A 14 -7.02 8.79 4.55
CA ILE A 14 -7.84 7.63 4.18
C ILE A 14 -7.18 6.84 3.05
N LEU A 15 -6.68 7.51 2.00
CA LEU A 15 -5.97 6.87 0.90
C LEU A 15 -4.70 6.13 1.37
N GLY A 16 -3.98 6.66 2.37
CA GLY A 16 -2.85 5.98 2.99
C GLY A 16 -3.25 4.68 3.71
N ILE A 17 -4.33 4.70 4.49
CA ILE A 17 -4.84 3.49 5.17
C ILE A 17 -5.34 2.47 4.14
N VAL A 18 -6.10 2.93 3.14
CA VAL A 18 -6.63 2.09 2.07
C VAL A 18 -5.50 1.50 1.22
N SER A 19 -4.37 2.19 1.05
CA SER A 19 -3.18 1.63 0.37
C SER A 19 -2.63 0.40 1.11
N ILE A 20 -2.56 0.44 2.44
CA ILE A 20 -2.09 -0.68 3.27
C ILE A 20 -3.06 -1.87 3.16
N VAL A 21 -4.37 -1.62 3.31
CA VAL A 21 -5.39 -2.68 3.23
C VAL A 21 -5.49 -3.25 1.80
N GLY A 22 -5.47 -2.39 0.79
CA GLY A 22 -5.53 -2.76 -0.62
C GLY A 22 -4.27 -3.51 -1.10
N CYS A 23 -3.12 -3.26 -0.47
CA CYS A 23 -1.90 -4.04 -0.71
C CYS A 23 -2.06 -5.50 -0.25
N CYS A 24 -2.67 -5.72 0.92
CA CYS A 24 -2.77 -7.05 1.53
C CYS A 24 -3.74 -7.98 0.76
N CYS A 25 -4.78 -7.41 0.14
CA CYS A 25 -5.82 -8.20 -0.54
C CYS A 25 -5.69 -8.24 -2.08
N TYR A 26 -5.09 -7.24 -2.71
CA TYR A 26 -5.05 -7.13 -4.19
C TYR A 26 -3.70 -6.65 -4.76
N GLY A 27 -2.70 -6.32 -3.92
CA GLY A 27 -1.35 -5.92 -4.32
C GLY A 27 -1.28 -4.62 -5.14
N ILE A 28 -1.63 -4.70 -6.42
CA ILE A 28 -1.51 -3.63 -7.43
C ILE A 28 -2.33 -2.38 -7.09
N PRO A 29 -3.61 -2.45 -6.64
CA PRO A 29 -4.39 -1.26 -6.31
C PRO A 29 -3.82 -0.50 -5.11
N GLY A 30 -3.15 -1.20 -4.19
CA GLY A 30 -2.48 -0.61 -3.03
C GLY A 30 -1.35 0.34 -3.42
N VAL A 31 -0.55 -0.03 -4.43
CA VAL A 31 0.51 0.82 -4.98
C VAL A 31 -0.08 2.07 -5.63
N VAL A 32 -1.13 1.91 -6.44
CA VAL A 32 -1.79 3.02 -7.14
C VAL A 32 -2.38 4.02 -6.15
N ALA A 33 -3.08 3.54 -5.12
CA ALA A 33 -3.63 4.39 -4.06
C ALA A 33 -2.53 5.15 -3.28
N GLY A 34 -1.40 4.50 -3.01
CA GLY A 34 -0.24 5.13 -2.37
C GLY A 34 0.40 6.23 -3.22
N ILE A 35 0.52 6.02 -4.53
CA ILE A 35 1.02 7.04 -5.47
C ILE A 35 0.05 8.23 -5.53
N ILE A 36 -1.26 7.98 -5.63
CA ILE A 36 -2.27 9.04 -5.65
C ILE A 36 -2.22 9.86 -4.35
N ALA A 37 -2.06 9.21 -3.19
CA ALA A 37 -1.90 9.89 -1.91
C ALA A 37 -0.69 10.83 -1.88
N LEU A 38 0.46 10.41 -2.46
CA LEU A 38 1.66 11.24 -2.55
C LEU A 38 1.49 12.45 -3.49
N VAL A 39 0.78 12.29 -4.61
CA VAL A 39 0.50 13.39 -5.53
C VAL A 39 -0.44 14.42 -4.88
N LEU A 40 -1.49 13.96 -4.20
CA LEU A 40 -2.42 14.83 -3.47
C LEU A 40 -1.72 15.54 -2.30
N TYR A 41 -0.83 14.85 -1.59
CA TYR A 41 0.04 15.45 -0.57
C TYR A 41 0.87 16.61 -1.13
N LYS A 42 1.49 16.42 -2.30
CA LYS A 42 2.32 17.47 -2.93
C LYS A 42 1.50 18.74 -3.18
N LYS A 43 0.28 18.58 -3.72
CA LYS A 43 -0.66 19.69 -3.98
C LYS A 43 -1.02 20.46 -2.72
N ASP A 44 -1.44 19.76 -1.67
CA ASP A 44 -1.86 20.39 -0.40
C ASP A 44 -0.69 20.99 0.37
N ASN A 45 0.49 20.38 0.29
CA ASN A 45 1.70 20.92 0.91
C ASN A 45 2.14 22.24 0.25
N GLU A 46 1.96 22.35 -1.07
CA GLU A 46 2.21 23.60 -1.80
C GLU A 46 1.21 24.69 -1.43
N LEU A 47 -0.08 24.33 -1.28
CA LEU A 47 -1.13 25.23 -0.79
C LEU A 47 -0.85 25.72 0.64
N TYR A 48 -0.41 24.82 1.52
CA TYR A 48 -0.02 25.14 2.89
C TYR A 48 1.21 26.08 2.92
N LYS A 49 2.20 25.86 2.06
CA LYS A 49 3.38 26.74 1.95
C LYS A 49 3.04 28.15 1.47
N GLN A 50 2.05 28.28 0.59
CA GLN A 50 1.59 29.59 0.11
C GLN A 50 0.86 30.37 1.20
N ASN A 51 0.08 29.71 2.07
CA ASN A 51 -0.67 30.37 3.14
C ASN A 51 -0.70 29.56 4.46
N PRO A 52 0.42 29.49 5.21
CA PRO A 52 0.52 28.64 6.40
C PRO A 52 -0.38 29.10 7.55
N SER A 53 -0.72 30.40 7.62
CA SER A 53 -1.60 30.97 8.65
C SER A 53 -3.09 30.63 8.45
N MET A 54 -3.49 30.26 7.23
CA MET A 54 -4.88 29.99 6.87
C MET A 54 -5.30 28.54 7.11
N TYR A 55 -4.36 27.61 7.26
CA TYR A 55 -4.66 26.18 7.25
C TYR A 55 -4.36 25.48 8.58
N SER A 56 -5.35 24.74 9.08
CA SER A 56 -5.22 23.79 10.20
C SER A 56 -5.22 22.35 9.69
N ASN A 57 -4.68 21.39 10.44
CA ASN A 57 -4.56 19.94 10.10
C ASN A 57 -3.42 19.54 9.15
N TYR A 58 -2.34 20.30 9.07
CA TYR A 58 -1.11 19.86 8.40
C TYR A 58 -0.56 18.53 8.97
N SER A 59 -0.78 18.27 10.27
CA SER A 59 -0.42 17.01 10.91
C SER A 59 -1.05 15.78 10.21
N ASN A 60 -2.33 15.87 9.83
CA ASN A 60 -3.01 14.77 9.11
C ASN A 60 -2.43 14.58 7.71
N LEU A 61 -2.08 15.68 7.04
CA LEU A 61 -1.43 15.66 5.74
C LEU A 61 -0.06 14.95 5.82
N SER A 62 0.77 15.29 6.82
CA SER A 62 2.07 14.64 7.04
C SER A 62 1.93 13.17 7.43
N THR A 63 0.94 12.83 8.27
CA THR A 63 0.66 11.45 8.66
C THR A 63 0.25 10.61 7.45
N GLY A 64 -0.63 11.14 6.60
CA GLY A 64 -1.05 10.49 5.37
C GLY A 64 0.11 10.23 4.39
N ARG A 65 1.09 11.15 4.30
CA ARG A 65 2.34 10.90 3.55
C ARG A 65 3.14 9.74 4.11
N ILE A 66 3.33 9.71 5.43
CA ILE A 66 4.09 8.64 6.08
C ILE A 66 3.41 7.28 5.83
N LEU A 67 2.08 7.22 6.03
CA LEU A 67 1.27 6.03 5.75
C LEU A 67 1.36 5.59 4.29
N GLY A 68 1.31 6.52 3.33
CA GLY A 68 1.46 6.21 1.90
C GLY A 68 2.83 5.65 1.56
N ILE A 69 3.92 6.19 2.13
CA ILE A 69 5.28 5.67 1.93
C ILE A 69 5.40 4.26 2.52
N ILE A 70 4.91 4.05 3.75
CA ILE A 70 4.91 2.73 4.39
C ILE A 70 4.12 1.72 3.54
N GLY A 71 2.94 2.11 3.05
CA GLY A 71 2.12 1.27 2.17
C GLY A 71 2.84 0.85 0.89
N ILE A 72 3.56 1.78 0.24
CA ILE A 72 4.36 1.47 -0.95
C ILE A 72 5.51 0.51 -0.60
N VAL A 73 6.25 0.76 0.49
CA VAL A 73 7.37 -0.09 0.91
C VAL A 73 6.90 -1.51 1.21
N ILE A 74 5.82 -1.67 1.98
CA ILE A 74 5.21 -2.98 2.28
C ILE A 74 4.77 -3.66 0.98
N SER A 75 4.18 -2.92 0.05
CA SER A 75 3.72 -3.48 -1.22
C SER A 75 4.86 -3.98 -2.10
N VAL A 76 5.96 -3.23 -2.19
CA VAL A 76 7.16 -3.66 -2.91
C VAL A 76 7.76 -4.90 -2.27
N LEU A 77 7.85 -4.96 -0.93
CA LEU A 77 8.33 -6.13 -0.20
C LEU A 77 7.42 -7.35 -0.43
N TYR A 78 6.10 -7.16 -0.44
CA TYR A 78 5.14 -8.22 -0.69
C TYR A 78 5.24 -8.76 -2.13
N ILE A 79 5.38 -7.88 -3.13
CA ILE A 79 5.60 -8.29 -4.52
C ILE A 79 6.93 -9.05 -4.65
N ALA A 80 8.00 -8.57 -4.02
CA ALA A 80 9.28 -9.26 -4.00
C ALA A 80 9.19 -10.65 -3.34
N TYR A 81 8.45 -10.76 -2.23
CA TYR A 81 8.15 -12.03 -1.58
C TYR A 81 7.34 -12.97 -2.49
N LEU A 82 6.32 -12.46 -3.19
CA LEU A 82 5.56 -13.26 -4.15
C LEU A 82 6.44 -13.76 -5.30
N ILE A 83 7.34 -12.94 -5.84
CA ILE A 83 8.28 -13.35 -6.88
C ILE A 83 9.25 -14.40 -6.35
N PHE A 84 9.75 -14.24 -5.13
CA PHE A 84 10.65 -15.20 -4.49
C PHE A 84 9.94 -16.53 -4.22
N ALA A 85 8.71 -16.48 -3.68
CA ALA A 85 7.86 -17.63 -3.46
C ALA A 85 7.53 -18.34 -4.79
N LEU A 86 7.17 -17.60 -5.84
CA LEU A 86 6.97 -18.15 -7.19
C LEU A 86 8.23 -18.79 -7.77
N SER A 87 9.41 -18.24 -7.49
CA SER A 87 10.68 -18.79 -7.95
C SER A 87 11.09 -20.05 -7.17
N PHE A 88 10.75 -20.13 -5.88
CA PHE A 88 11.04 -21.27 -4.99
C PHE A 88 10.03 -22.42 -5.12
N ILE A 89 8.74 -22.10 -5.14
CA ILE A 89 7.64 -23.05 -5.36
C ILE A 89 7.66 -23.51 -6.83
N GLY A 90 8.18 -22.67 -7.72
CA GLY A 90 8.09 -22.87 -9.17
C GLY A 90 6.65 -22.66 -9.63
N TRP A 91 6.48 -22.12 -10.83
CA TRP A 91 5.15 -22.11 -11.46
C TRP A 91 4.59 -23.54 -11.60
N ASP A 92 5.47 -24.54 -11.62
CA ASP A 92 5.18 -25.95 -11.76
C ASP A 92 4.42 -26.55 -10.57
N ALA A 93 4.73 -26.21 -9.31
CA ALA A 93 3.96 -26.75 -8.17
C ALA A 93 2.56 -26.11 -8.01
N MET A 94 2.32 -24.97 -8.66
CA MET A 94 0.99 -24.36 -8.76
C MET A 94 0.21 -24.84 -9.99
N LYS A 95 0.88 -25.28 -11.06
CA LYS A 95 0.25 -25.80 -12.28
C LYS A 95 0.02 -27.30 -12.26
N ASP A 96 0.81 -28.06 -11.49
CA ASP A 96 0.65 -29.50 -11.31
C ASP A 96 0.11 -29.84 -9.91
N PRO A 97 -1.23 -29.79 -9.72
CA PRO A 97 -1.86 -30.31 -8.51
C PRO A 97 -1.55 -31.81 -8.29
N GLN A 98 -1.17 -32.55 -9.34
CA GLN A 98 -0.81 -33.97 -9.25
C GLN A 98 0.48 -34.20 -8.44
N LEU A 99 1.53 -33.42 -8.66
CA LEU A 99 2.79 -33.56 -7.93
C LEU A 99 2.62 -33.14 -6.46
N MET A 100 1.80 -32.11 -6.19
CA MET A 100 1.47 -31.71 -4.81
C MET A 100 0.69 -32.80 -4.08
N GLN A 101 -0.25 -33.46 -4.76
CA GLN A 101 -0.97 -34.61 -4.19
C GLN A 101 -0.07 -35.83 -3.99
N GLU A 102 0.89 -36.08 -4.89
CA GLU A 102 1.88 -37.15 -4.74
C GLU A 102 2.77 -36.93 -3.52
N ARG A 103 3.30 -35.73 -3.32
CA ARG A 103 4.13 -35.40 -2.14
C ARG A 103 3.34 -35.44 -0.83
N ILE A 104 2.06 -35.07 -0.86
CA ILE A 104 1.17 -35.22 0.30
C ILE A 104 0.90 -36.71 0.58
N LYS A 105 0.70 -37.54 -0.44
CA LYS A 105 0.53 -38.99 -0.25
C LYS A 105 1.79 -39.67 0.26
N GLU A 106 2.96 -39.35 -0.29
CA GLU A 106 4.25 -39.85 0.22
C GLU A 106 4.48 -39.47 1.69
N LEU A 107 4.15 -38.24 2.10
CA LEU A 107 4.28 -37.77 3.48
C LEU A 107 3.18 -38.30 4.42
N THR A 108 2.00 -38.66 3.89
CA THR A 108 0.88 -39.20 4.68
C THR A 108 0.89 -40.74 4.75
N GLY A 109 1.86 -41.40 4.10
CA GLY A 109 2.19 -42.81 4.35
C GLY A 109 1.01 -43.78 4.19
N LYS A 110 0.25 -43.65 3.09
CA LYS A 110 -0.70 -44.68 2.63
C LYS A 110 -0.54 -44.94 1.14
#